data_AF-A0A938MMY2-F1
#
_entry.id   AF-A0A938MMY2-F1
#
_cell.length_a   1.000
_cell.length_b   1.000
_cell.length_c   1.000
_cell.angle_alpha   90.00
_cell.angle_beta   90.00
_cell.angle_gamma   90.00
#
_symmetry.space_group_name_H-M   'P 1'
#
loop_
_entity.id
_entity.type
_entity.pdbx_description
1 polymer ?
#
loop_
_entity_poly.entity_id
_entity_poly.type
_entity_poly.pdbx_seq_one_letter_code
_entity_poly.pdbx_strand_id
1 'polypeptide(L)'
;MSELVDAKTVALSLMTCAVAPLCLMMGGCASLGVGGPTRSAWHIGKPIVTYWAGPPMTDATAQQMADGGWNLVWCKESELDVAHRHGLRAYLSDPLFSGAGALATLDDPVKTERLEALIQRVKNHPALYAYHLKDEPSATTFPGWARLADFIRQRDPAHLAYVNLYPTYANNKQLGTE
;
A
#
# COMPACT_ATOMS: atom_id res chain seq x y z
N MET A 1 46.19 -18.87 -32.88
CA MET A 1 47.44 -18.36 -33.46
C MET A 1 47.20 -16.91 -33.82
N SER A 2 47.89 -15.90 -33.33
CA SER A 2 48.95 -15.77 -32.33
C SER A 2 49.03 -14.26 -32.04
N GLU A 3 49.25 -13.91 -30.78
CA GLU A 3 49.73 -12.60 -30.35
C GLU A 3 51.15 -12.30 -30.91
N LEU A 4 51.63 -11.11 -30.55
CA LEU A 4 53.01 -10.66 -30.30
C LEU A 4 53.55 -9.63 -31.32
N VAL A 5 53.70 -8.34 -30.94
CA VAL A 5 54.73 -7.69 -30.08
C VAL A 5 55.83 -7.09 -30.95
N ASP A 6 56.20 -5.82 -30.70
CA ASP A 6 57.61 -5.46 -30.71
C ASP A 6 57.94 -4.33 -29.74
N ALA A 7 59.15 -4.39 -29.20
CA ALA A 7 59.68 -3.72 -28.03
C ALA A 7 60.95 -2.90 -28.38
N LYS A 8 61.51 -2.26 -27.33
CA LYS A 8 62.87 -1.68 -27.16
C LYS A 8 62.94 -0.15 -27.40
N THR A 9 63.36 0.63 -26.41
CA THR A 9 64.77 0.95 -26.07
C THR A 9 64.79 1.62 -24.67
N VAL A 10 65.33 1.05 -23.58
CA VAL A 10 66.72 0.93 -23.06
C VAL A 10 67.38 2.25 -22.54
N ALA A 11 67.54 2.28 -21.20
CA ALA A 11 68.61 2.85 -20.33
C ALA A 11 68.82 4.39 -20.26
N LEU A 12 69.30 5.02 -19.17
CA LEU A 12 70.31 4.62 -18.18
C LEU A 12 70.40 5.62 -16.96
N SER A 13 70.75 5.08 -15.78
CA SER A 13 71.42 5.65 -14.58
C SER A 13 70.78 6.77 -13.72
N LEU A 14 70.44 6.58 -12.43
CA LEU A 14 71.22 6.27 -11.20
C LEU A 14 71.94 7.47 -10.56
N MET A 15 71.44 7.94 -9.40
CA MET A 15 72.22 8.05 -8.14
C MET A 15 71.39 8.64 -6.97
N THR A 16 71.01 7.75 -6.06
CA THR A 16 71.06 7.82 -4.58
C THR A 16 71.13 9.16 -3.85
N CYS A 17 70.22 9.37 -2.89
CA CYS A 17 70.59 9.59 -1.48
C CYS A 17 69.37 9.40 -0.56
N ALA A 18 69.47 8.43 0.35
CA ALA A 18 68.50 8.15 1.39
C ALA A 18 68.69 9.11 2.58
N VAL A 19 67.60 9.69 3.10
CA VAL A 19 67.43 10.01 4.53
C VAL A 19 65.92 10.00 4.84
N ALA A 20 65.47 9.01 5.61
CA ALA A 20 64.34 9.16 6.53
C ALA A 20 64.96 9.37 7.92
N PRO A 21 64.38 10.16 8.85
CA PRO A 21 63.16 9.69 9.53
C PRO A 21 62.23 10.79 10.14
N LEU A 22 61.13 10.28 10.72
CA LEU A 22 60.55 10.69 12.01
C LEU A 22 59.28 11.57 12.00
N CYS A 23 58.18 10.88 12.34
CA CYS A 23 57.03 11.29 13.17
C CYS A 23 56.42 12.69 12.99
N LEU A 24 55.14 12.72 12.60
CA LEU A 24 54.13 13.37 13.44
C LEU A 24 52.75 12.73 13.22
N MET A 25 52.30 11.99 14.23
CA MET A 25 50.90 11.65 14.43
C MET A 25 50.13 12.95 14.64
N MET A 26 49.20 13.30 13.75
CA MET A 26 48.07 14.16 14.08
C MET A 26 46.79 13.44 13.73
N GLY A 27 46.09 13.02 14.79
CA GLY A 27 44.74 12.52 14.71
C GLY A 27 43.83 13.57 14.11
N GLY A 28 43.36 13.30 12.89
CA GLY A 28 42.23 13.99 12.29
C GLY A 28 40.95 13.50 12.95
N CYS A 29 40.41 14.34 13.83
CA CYS A 29 39.14 14.18 14.51
C CYS A 29 38.06 13.67 13.55
N ALA A 30 37.47 12.50 13.86
CA ALA A 30 36.26 12.06 13.20
C ALA A 30 35.21 13.16 13.32
N SER A 31 34.79 13.73 12.20
CA SER A 31 33.64 14.61 12.15
C SER A 31 32.43 13.77 12.53
N LEU A 32 31.99 13.90 13.78
CA LEU A 32 30.67 13.48 14.21
C LEU A 32 29.67 14.11 13.25
N GLY A 33 29.03 13.28 12.42
CA GLY A 33 27.94 13.71 11.57
C GLY A 33 26.88 14.31 12.46
N VAL A 34 26.79 15.63 12.44
CA VAL A 34 25.68 16.39 13.03
C VAL A 34 24.43 15.86 12.34
N GLY A 35 23.57 15.19 13.11
CA GLY A 35 22.28 14.74 12.63
C GLY A 35 21.52 15.91 12.03
N GLY A 36 21.45 15.94 10.69
CA GLY A 36 20.56 16.85 10.00
C GLY A 36 19.12 16.63 10.48
N PRO A 37 18.25 17.65 10.41
CA PRO A 37 16.87 17.50 10.83
C PRO A 37 16.27 16.29 10.13
N THR A 38 15.79 15.31 10.90
CA THR A 38 15.01 14.19 10.39
C THR A 38 13.74 14.78 9.80
N ARG A 39 13.79 15.16 8.52
CA ARG A 39 12.60 15.50 7.76
C ARG A 39 11.73 14.25 7.82
N SER A 40 10.62 14.33 8.54
CA SER A 40 9.63 13.26 8.54
C SER A 40 9.38 12.87 7.08
N ALA A 41 9.69 11.62 6.72
CA ALA A 41 9.42 11.11 5.38
C ALA A 41 7.90 11.11 5.11
N TRP A 42 7.11 11.18 6.17
CA TRP A 42 5.65 11.11 6.13
C TRP A 42 5.00 12.49 6.23
N HIS A 43 3.98 12.69 5.40
CA HIS A 43 3.12 13.87 5.36
C HIS A 43 1.66 13.42 5.41
N ILE A 44 0.82 14.11 6.19
CA ILE A 44 -0.63 13.88 6.19
C ILE A 44 -1.16 14.31 4.82
N GLY A 45 -1.68 13.35 4.04
CA GLY A 45 -2.45 13.64 2.83
C GLY A 45 -3.82 14.24 3.16
N LYS A 46 -4.64 14.55 2.15
CA LYS A 46 -6.03 15.01 2.36
C LYS A 46 -6.76 14.01 3.29
N PRO A 47 -7.21 14.43 4.49
CA PRO A 47 -7.87 13.54 5.45
C PRO A 47 -9.07 12.85 4.82
N ILE A 48 -9.35 11.62 5.23
CA ILE A 48 -10.54 10.90 4.79
C ILE A 48 -11.75 11.37 5.57
N VAL A 49 -12.81 11.76 4.85
CA VAL A 49 -14.12 12.12 5.41
C VAL A 49 -15.13 11.20 4.75
N THR A 50 -15.66 10.24 5.53
CA THR A 50 -16.57 9.19 5.07
C THR A 50 -17.67 8.95 6.11
N TYR A 51 -18.80 8.40 5.65
CA TYR A 51 -19.93 7.96 6.45
C TYR A 51 -20.01 6.42 6.45
N TRP A 52 -20.93 5.86 7.23
CA TRP A 52 -21.17 4.41 7.27
C TRP A 52 -22.50 4.06 6.62
N ALA A 53 -22.50 3.11 5.67
CA ALA A 53 -23.68 2.61 4.96
C ALA A 53 -24.61 3.70 4.38
N GLY A 54 -24.26 4.24 3.21
CA GLY A 54 -25.03 5.31 2.58
C GLY A 54 -25.90 4.90 1.38
N PRO A 55 -26.54 5.89 0.74
CA PRO A 55 -27.44 5.67 -0.40
C PRO A 55 -26.68 5.21 -1.66
N PRO A 56 -27.38 4.70 -2.69
CA PRO A 56 -26.81 4.47 -4.00
C PRO A 56 -26.12 5.71 -4.56
N MET A 57 -25.00 5.52 -5.25
CA MET A 57 -24.15 6.61 -5.73
C MET A 57 -24.58 7.07 -7.12
N THR A 58 -25.74 7.75 -7.15
CA THR A 58 -26.23 8.48 -8.34
C THR A 58 -25.49 9.81 -8.49
N ASP A 59 -25.57 10.45 -9.66
CA ASP A 59 -24.98 11.80 -9.86
C ASP A 59 -25.50 12.82 -8.84
N ALA A 60 -26.80 12.80 -8.52
CA ALA A 60 -27.38 13.71 -7.53
C ALA A 60 -26.83 13.44 -6.13
N THR A 61 -26.69 12.16 -5.75
CA THR A 61 -26.05 11.75 -4.50
C THR A 61 -24.59 12.22 -4.46
N ALA A 62 -23.83 11.94 -5.51
CA ALA A 62 -22.40 12.26 -5.58
C ALA A 62 -22.15 13.78 -5.49
N GLN A 63 -22.96 14.58 -6.18
CA GLN A 63 -22.91 16.04 -6.06
C GLN A 63 -23.16 16.48 -4.61
N GLN A 64 -24.21 15.95 -3.97
CA GLN A 64 -24.52 16.27 -2.57
C GLN A 64 -23.37 15.88 -1.63
N MET A 65 -22.73 14.72 -1.85
CA MET A 65 -21.59 14.28 -1.05
C MET A 65 -20.38 15.22 -1.22
N ALA A 66 -20.08 15.62 -2.46
CA ALA A 66 -19.01 16.56 -2.74
C ALA A 66 -19.26 17.94 -2.11
N ASP A 67 -20.48 18.48 -2.25
CA ASP A 67 -20.88 19.77 -1.67
C ASP A 67 -20.85 19.75 -0.14
N GLY A 68 -21.16 18.58 0.46
CA GLY A 68 -21.08 18.34 1.90
C GLY A 68 -19.67 18.15 2.45
N GLY A 69 -18.63 18.15 1.61
CA GLY A 69 -17.24 17.97 2.02
C GLY A 69 -16.81 16.52 2.26
N TRP A 70 -17.65 15.54 1.93
CA TRP A 70 -17.27 14.14 1.92
C TRP A 70 -16.27 13.88 0.80
N ASN A 71 -15.33 12.94 1.01
CA ASN A 71 -14.32 12.64 0.00
C ASN A 71 -14.02 11.17 -0.20
N LEU A 72 -14.65 10.30 0.58
CA LEU A 72 -14.70 8.86 0.37
C LEU A 72 -16.17 8.42 0.52
N VAL A 73 -16.69 7.71 -0.47
CA VAL A 73 -18.11 7.32 -0.53
C VAL A 73 -18.26 5.83 -0.79
N TRP A 74 -19.34 5.24 -0.29
CA TRP A 74 -19.65 3.83 -0.54
C TRP A 74 -20.12 3.65 -1.98
N CYS A 75 -19.54 2.67 -2.69
CA CYS A 75 -19.86 2.39 -4.09
C CYS A 75 -19.90 0.89 -4.40
N LYS A 76 -20.67 0.55 -5.42
CA LYS A 76 -20.55 -0.68 -6.22
C LYS A 76 -19.65 -0.44 -7.43
N GLU A 77 -19.27 -1.52 -8.13
CA GLU A 77 -18.48 -1.43 -9.36
C GLU A 77 -19.11 -0.47 -10.38
N SER A 78 -20.42 -0.57 -10.61
CA SER A 78 -21.15 0.24 -11.59
C SER A 78 -21.21 1.74 -11.25
N GLU A 79 -20.78 2.13 -10.07
CA GLU A 79 -20.86 3.50 -9.55
C GLU A 79 -19.49 4.21 -9.51
N LEU A 80 -18.42 3.49 -9.86
CA LEU A 80 -17.06 4.03 -9.81
C LEU A 80 -16.89 5.27 -10.69
N ASP A 81 -17.46 5.27 -11.90
CA ASP A 81 -17.43 6.43 -12.81
C ASP A 81 -18.17 7.64 -12.24
N VAL A 82 -19.25 7.42 -11.50
CA VAL A 82 -20.01 8.48 -10.82
C VAL A 82 -19.16 9.07 -9.69
N ALA A 83 -18.50 8.25 -8.87
CA ALA A 83 -17.58 8.77 -7.87
C ALA A 83 -16.45 9.60 -8.51
N HIS A 84 -15.84 9.08 -9.58
CA HIS A 84 -14.72 9.75 -10.25
C HIS A 84 -15.09 11.11 -10.83
N ARG A 85 -16.18 11.20 -11.59
CA ARG A 85 -16.59 12.46 -12.26
C ARG A 85 -16.94 13.58 -11.28
N HIS A 86 -17.30 13.24 -10.05
CA HIS A 86 -17.59 14.18 -8.96
C HIS A 86 -16.38 14.42 -8.04
N GLY A 87 -15.19 13.89 -8.39
CA GLY A 87 -13.96 14.08 -7.62
C GLY A 87 -13.95 13.34 -6.26
N LEU A 88 -14.77 12.31 -6.12
CA LEU A 88 -14.87 11.48 -4.93
C LEU A 88 -14.00 10.22 -5.04
N ARG A 89 -13.56 9.74 -3.88
CA ARG A 89 -12.92 8.42 -3.75
C ARG A 89 -13.99 7.37 -3.44
N ALA A 90 -13.81 6.16 -3.94
CA ALA A 90 -14.76 5.07 -3.83
C ALA A 90 -14.26 4.02 -2.82
N TYR A 91 -15.13 3.74 -1.86
CA TYR A 91 -15.04 2.64 -0.93
C TYR A 91 -15.90 1.50 -1.45
N LEU A 92 -15.26 0.57 -2.17
CA LEU A 92 -15.94 -0.43 -2.98
C LEU A 92 -16.47 -1.57 -2.11
N SER A 93 -17.72 -1.95 -2.33
CA SER A 93 -18.34 -3.13 -1.73
C SER A 93 -18.95 -4.01 -2.83
N ASP A 94 -18.63 -5.30 -2.80
CA ASP A 94 -19.20 -6.31 -3.69
C ASP A 94 -19.45 -7.62 -2.92
N PRO A 95 -20.55 -8.36 -3.17
CA PRO A 95 -20.83 -9.62 -2.49
C PRO A 95 -19.73 -10.69 -2.58
N LEU A 96 -18.82 -10.61 -3.56
CA LEU A 96 -17.69 -11.52 -3.70
C LEU A 96 -16.65 -11.34 -2.61
N PHE A 97 -16.51 -10.15 -2.01
CA PHE A 97 -15.52 -9.89 -0.97
C PHE A 97 -16.07 -9.17 0.26
N SER A 98 -17.34 -8.76 0.24
CA SER A 98 -18.00 -7.97 1.28
C SER A 98 -19.18 -8.73 1.90
N GLY A 99 -19.29 -8.70 3.23
CA GLY A 99 -20.45 -9.23 3.96
C GLY A 99 -20.38 -10.74 4.26
N ALA A 100 -21.41 -11.29 4.92
CA ALA A 100 -21.34 -12.59 5.57
C ALA A 100 -20.98 -13.77 4.64
N GLY A 101 -21.37 -13.73 3.37
CA GLY A 101 -21.10 -14.79 2.39
C GLY A 101 -19.70 -14.77 1.77
N ALA A 102 -18.94 -13.69 1.96
CA ALA A 102 -17.68 -13.47 1.25
C ALA A 102 -16.56 -14.46 1.64
N LEU A 103 -16.60 -15.02 2.85
CA LEU A 103 -15.59 -15.98 3.31
C LEU A 103 -15.60 -17.28 2.49
N ALA A 104 -16.75 -17.66 1.92
CA ALA A 104 -16.87 -18.83 1.07
C ALA A 104 -16.48 -18.57 -0.40
N THR A 105 -16.12 -17.33 -0.77
CA THR A 105 -15.77 -16.99 -2.15
C THR A 105 -14.56 -17.76 -2.63
N LEU A 106 -13.54 -17.90 -1.78
CA LEU A 106 -12.28 -18.58 -2.14
C LEU A 106 -12.36 -20.11 -2.09
N ASP A 107 -13.49 -20.65 -1.63
CA ASP A 107 -13.74 -22.10 -1.59
C ASP A 107 -14.53 -22.57 -2.82
N ASP A 108 -15.00 -21.63 -3.65
CA ASP A 108 -15.72 -21.86 -4.90
C ASP A 108 -14.87 -21.33 -6.07
N PRO A 109 -14.37 -22.22 -6.97
CA PRO A 109 -13.54 -21.80 -8.10
C PRO A 109 -14.21 -20.78 -9.01
N VAL A 110 -15.54 -20.88 -9.21
CA VAL A 110 -16.29 -19.96 -10.07
C VAL A 110 -16.38 -18.58 -9.44
N LYS A 111 -16.62 -18.51 -8.12
CA LYS A 111 -16.62 -17.21 -7.42
C LYS A 111 -15.21 -16.62 -7.32
N THR A 112 -14.20 -17.46 -7.15
CA THR A 112 -12.79 -17.04 -7.15
C THR A 112 -12.39 -16.38 -8.47
N GLU A 113 -12.73 -17.01 -9.60
CA GLU A 113 -12.49 -16.45 -10.93
C GLU A 113 -13.24 -15.12 -11.13
N ARG A 114 -14.50 -15.04 -10.69
CA ARG A 114 -15.29 -13.80 -10.75
C ARG A 114 -14.67 -12.68 -9.90
N LEU A 115 -14.15 -12.99 -8.72
CA LEU A 115 -13.47 -12.03 -7.86
C LEU A 115 -12.18 -11.53 -8.52
N GLU A 116 -11.39 -12.43 -9.10
CA GLU A 116 -10.18 -12.05 -9.83
C GLU A 116 -10.51 -11.12 -11.01
N ALA A 117 -11.51 -11.49 -11.81
CA ALA A 117 -11.96 -10.66 -12.92
C ALA A 117 -12.45 -9.28 -12.44
N LEU A 118 -13.17 -9.21 -11.32
CA LEU A 118 -13.60 -7.95 -10.71
C LEU A 118 -12.40 -7.09 -10.32
N ILE A 119 -11.43 -7.66 -9.60
CA ILE A 119 -10.21 -6.92 -9.19
C ILE A 119 -9.48 -6.37 -10.42
N GLN A 120 -9.33 -7.15 -11.49
CA GLN A 120 -8.67 -6.67 -12.71
C GLN A 120 -9.39 -5.48 -13.35
N ARG A 121 -10.72 -5.44 -13.30
CA ARG A 121 -11.51 -4.32 -13.84
C ARG A 121 -11.38 -3.05 -13.00
N VAL A 122 -11.36 -3.18 -11.67
CA VAL A 122 -11.47 -2.02 -10.77
C VAL A 122 -10.13 -1.48 -10.27
N LYS A 123 -9.06 -2.29 -10.22
CA LYS A 123 -7.78 -1.92 -9.56
C LYS A 123 -7.07 -0.69 -10.14
N ASN A 124 -7.36 -0.35 -11.40
CA ASN A 124 -6.79 0.82 -12.09
C ASN A 124 -7.78 1.98 -12.18
N HIS A 125 -8.97 1.84 -11.59
CA HIS A 125 -9.99 2.87 -11.66
C HIS A 125 -9.59 4.09 -10.80
N PRO A 126 -9.57 5.32 -11.34
CA PRO A 126 -9.03 6.49 -10.64
C PRO A 126 -9.79 6.88 -9.36
N ALA A 127 -11.06 6.48 -9.24
CA ALA A 127 -11.81 6.66 -7.99
C ALA A 127 -11.55 5.58 -6.94
N LEU A 128 -11.05 4.38 -7.28
CA LEU A 128 -10.91 3.31 -6.29
C LEU A 128 -9.95 3.75 -5.17
N TYR A 129 -10.36 3.52 -3.92
CA TYR A 129 -9.54 3.86 -2.75
C TYR A 129 -9.33 2.67 -1.82
N ALA A 130 -10.39 1.90 -1.57
CA ALA A 130 -10.33 0.71 -0.72
C ALA A 130 -11.46 -0.27 -1.04
N TYR A 131 -11.25 -1.53 -0.68
CA TYR A 131 -12.25 -2.60 -0.67
C TYR A 131 -12.81 -2.74 0.74
N HIS A 132 -14.12 -2.61 0.93
CA HIS A 132 -14.80 -2.94 2.19
C HIS A 132 -15.04 -4.44 2.28
N LEU A 133 -14.44 -5.12 3.26
CA LEU A 133 -14.63 -6.56 3.48
C LEU A 133 -15.74 -6.83 4.49
N LYS A 134 -15.61 -6.30 5.70
CA LYS A 134 -16.56 -6.63 6.76
C LYS A 134 -16.66 -5.56 7.82
N ASP A 135 -17.89 -5.38 8.27
CA ASP A 135 -18.21 -4.61 9.46
C ASP A 135 -18.26 -5.53 10.69
N GLU A 136 -17.48 -5.21 11.71
CA GLU A 136 -17.50 -5.84 13.03
C GLU A 136 -17.52 -7.39 13.02
N PRO A 137 -16.50 -8.07 12.44
CA PRO A 137 -16.41 -9.52 12.55
C PRO A 137 -15.97 -9.98 13.94
N SER A 138 -16.42 -11.18 14.32
CA SER A 138 -15.85 -11.93 15.45
C SER A 138 -14.41 -12.37 15.13
N ALA A 139 -13.55 -12.42 16.14
CA ALA A 139 -12.16 -12.88 16.03
C ALA A 139 -12.05 -14.31 15.49
N THR A 140 -13.06 -15.15 15.75
CA THR A 140 -13.16 -16.51 15.21
C THR A 140 -13.14 -16.56 13.68
N THR A 141 -13.56 -15.48 13.02
CA THR A 141 -13.61 -15.38 11.54
C THR A 141 -12.41 -14.65 10.93
N PHE A 142 -11.52 -14.06 11.74
CA PHE A 142 -10.36 -13.32 11.25
C PHE A 142 -9.46 -14.12 10.30
N PRO A 143 -9.19 -15.43 10.49
CA PRO A 143 -8.40 -16.19 9.53
C PRO A 143 -9.00 -16.21 8.12
N GLY A 144 -10.33 -16.28 8.00
CA GLY A 144 -11.02 -16.21 6.72
C GLY A 144 -10.87 -14.84 6.06
N TRP A 145 -11.04 -13.77 6.84
CA TRP A 145 -10.87 -12.39 6.35
C TRP A 145 -9.43 -12.11 5.94
N ALA A 146 -8.45 -12.64 6.67
CA ALA A 146 -7.04 -12.54 6.32
C ALA A 146 -6.74 -13.21 4.97
N ARG A 147 -7.27 -14.43 4.72
CA ARG A 147 -7.14 -15.11 3.43
C ARG A 147 -7.69 -14.26 2.27
N LEU A 148 -8.86 -13.65 2.47
CA LEU A 148 -9.49 -12.81 1.44
C LEU A 148 -8.73 -11.50 1.22
N ALA A 149 -8.27 -10.84 2.29
CA ALA A 149 -7.44 -9.65 2.20
C ALA A 149 -6.11 -9.92 1.49
N ASP A 150 -5.46 -11.05 1.79
CA ASP A 150 -4.23 -11.48 1.12
C ASP A 150 -4.44 -11.77 -0.36
N PHE A 151 -5.56 -12.42 -0.71
CA PHE A 151 -5.93 -12.69 -2.09
C PHE A 151 -6.07 -11.40 -2.91
N ILE A 152 -6.74 -10.39 -2.34
CA ILE A 152 -6.89 -9.05 -2.95
C ILE A 152 -5.52 -8.38 -3.06
N ARG A 153 -4.76 -8.30 -1.97
CA ARG A 153 -3.45 -7.63 -1.90
C ARG A 153 -2.43 -8.18 -2.90
N GLN A 154 -2.44 -9.49 -3.17
CA GLN A 154 -1.58 -10.09 -4.18
C GLN A 154 -1.90 -9.62 -5.61
N ARG A 155 -3.15 -9.22 -5.87
CA ARG A 155 -3.65 -8.80 -7.20
C ARG A 155 -3.71 -7.28 -7.36
N ASP A 156 -3.96 -6.59 -6.25
CA ASP A 156 -3.99 -5.14 -6.12
C ASP A 156 -3.28 -4.72 -4.82
N PRO A 157 -1.95 -4.53 -4.86
CA PRO A 157 -1.18 -4.06 -3.71
C PRO A 157 -1.33 -2.54 -3.47
N ALA A 158 -2.00 -1.81 -4.35
CA ALA A 158 -2.12 -0.35 -4.26
C ALA A 158 -3.29 0.07 -3.36
N HIS A 159 -4.32 -0.77 -3.24
CA HIS A 159 -5.53 -0.48 -2.47
C HIS A 159 -5.68 -1.37 -1.24
N LEU A 160 -6.24 -0.78 -0.19
CA LEU A 160 -6.44 -1.42 1.11
C LEU A 160 -7.69 -2.33 1.09
N ALA A 161 -7.61 -3.50 1.72
CA ALA A 161 -8.75 -4.32 2.10
C ALA A 161 -9.14 -4.00 3.55
N TYR A 162 -10.26 -3.31 3.76
CA TYR A 162 -10.66 -2.77 5.05
C TYR A 162 -11.65 -3.67 5.79
N VAL A 163 -11.39 -3.86 7.08
CA VAL A 163 -12.30 -4.49 8.05
C VAL A 163 -12.54 -3.51 9.19
N ASN A 164 -13.81 -3.18 9.47
CA ASN A 164 -14.17 -2.41 10.65
C ASN A 164 -14.16 -3.33 11.86
N LEU A 165 -13.66 -2.85 13.00
CA LEU A 165 -13.65 -3.64 14.23
C LEU A 165 -14.72 -3.13 15.19
N TYR A 166 -15.20 -4.04 16.04
CA TYR A 166 -16.11 -3.69 17.12
C TYR A 166 -15.55 -2.54 17.97
N PRO A 167 -16.39 -1.58 18.36
CA PRO A 167 -16.04 -0.62 19.40
C PRO A 167 -16.15 -1.26 20.79
N THR A 168 -15.97 -0.46 21.84
CA THR A 168 -15.85 -0.93 23.23
C THR A 168 -17.12 -1.55 23.84
N TYR A 169 -18.25 -1.66 23.11
CA TYR A 169 -19.49 -2.24 23.64
C TYR A 169 -19.66 -3.75 23.40
N ALA A 170 -18.83 -4.36 22.54
CA ALA A 170 -18.98 -5.76 22.20
C ALA A 170 -18.65 -6.66 23.40
N ASN A 171 -19.51 -7.63 23.68
CA ASN A 171 -19.24 -8.64 24.72
C ASN A 171 -18.30 -9.74 24.21
N ASN A 172 -17.76 -10.55 25.12
CA ASN A 172 -16.81 -11.63 24.79
C ASN A 172 -17.36 -12.61 23.74
N LYS A 173 -18.66 -12.89 23.77
CA LYS A 173 -19.32 -13.74 22.78
C LYS A 173 -19.31 -13.15 21.38
N GLN A 174 -19.62 -11.85 21.24
CA GLN A 174 -19.55 -11.14 19.96
C GLN A 174 -18.12 -11.05 19.44
N LEU A 175 -17.16 -10.80 20.33
CA LEU A 175 -15.74 -10.81 20.01
C LEU A 175 -15.21 -12.21 19.67
N GLY A 176 -15.86 -13.28 20.15
CA GLY A 176 -15.42 -14.65 19.99
C GLY A 176 -14.18 -14.98 20.83
N THR A 177 -14.15 -14.47 22.06
CA THR A 177 -13.02 -14.60 23.01
C THR A 177 -13.43 -15.30 24.31
N GLU A 178 -14.55 -16.03 24.28
CA GLU A 178 -15.01 -16.91 25.36
C GLU A 178 -14.59 -18.37 25.12
#